data_AF-A0A353D7B8-F1
#
_entry.id   AF-A0A353D7B8-F1
#
_cell.length_a   1.000
_cell.length_b   1.000
_cell.length_c   1.000
_cell.angle_alpha   90.00
_cell.angle_beta   90.00
_cell.angle_gamma   90.00
#
_symmetry.space_group_name_H-M   'P 1'
#
loop_
_entity.id
_entity.type
_entity.pdbx_description
1 polymer ?
#
loop_
_entity_poly.entity_id
_entity_poly.type
_entity_poly.pdbx_seq_one_letter_code
_entity_poly.pdbx_strand_id
1 'polypeptide(L)' 'MKRVCVFLGSNPGSKPVYAEAARATGRELARRGLATVYGGSNVGLMREL' A
#
# COMPACT_ATOMS: atom_id res chain seq x y z
N MET A 1 -8.24 -9.72 -14.68
CA MET A 1 -7.21 -9.61 -13.63
C MET A 1 -7.90 -9.14 -12.34
N LYS A 2 -7.73 -9.83 -11.20
CA LYS A 2 -8.45 -9.51 -9.94
C LYS A 2 -7.56 -9.20 -8.74
N ARG A 3 -6.23 -9.34 -8.87
CA ARG A 3 -5.27 -9.21 -7.77
C ARG A 3 -4.03 -8.43 -8.20
N VAL A 4 -3.52 -7.57 -7.33
CA VAL A 4 -2.31 -6.77 -7.53
C VAL A 4 -1.33 -7.04 -6.39
N CYS A 5 -0.10 -7.42 -6.73
CA CYS A 5 0.99 -7.55 -5.75
C CYS A 5 1.67 -6.18 -5.56
N VAL A 6 1.82 -5.74 -4.33
CA VAL A 6 2.39 -4.43 -3.98
C VAL A 6 3.61 -4.62 -3.08
N PHE A 7 4.74 -4.02 -3.47
CA PHE A 7 5.97 -4.00 -2.69
C PHE A 7 6.14 -2.63 -2.04
N LEU A 8 6.27 -2.60 -0.72
CA LEU A 8 6.35 -1.39 0.09
C LEU A 8 7.55 -1.52 1.04
N GLY A 9 8.14 -0.37 1.40
CA GLY A 9 9.20 -0.33 2.40
C GLY A 9 8.67 -0.58 3.81
N SER A 10 9.42 -1.37 4.59
CA SER A 10 9.13 -1.61 6.01
C SER A 10 9.37 -0.37 6.90
N ASN A 11 9.98 0.68 6.36
CA ASN A 11 10.17 1.98 6.98
C ASN A 11 9.15 2.97 6.38
N PRO A 12 8.47 3.82 7.17
CA PRO A 12 7.57 4.85 6.64
C PRO A 12 8.26 5.87 5.72
N GLY A 13 9.59 5.92 5.73
CA GLY A 13 10.39 6.86 4.95
C GLY A 13 10.50 8.22 5.64
N SER A 14 11.39 9.08 5.14
CA SER A 14 11.68 10.39 5.75
C SER A 14 10.71 11.49 5.37
N LYS A 15 9.82 11.26 4.40
CA LYS A 15 8.87 12.25 3.88
C LYS A 15 7.43 11.72 3.98
N PRO A 16 6.46 12.55 4.40
CA PRO A 16 5.06 12.13 4.55
C PRO A 16 4.41 11.71 3.22
N VAL A 17 4.91 12.22 2.10
CA VAL A 17 4.42 11.91 0.74
C VAL A 17 4.40 10.40 0.43
N TYR A 18 5.30 9.61 1.03
CA TYR A 18 5.33 8.17 0.80
C TYR A 18 4.11 7.47 1.42
N ALA A 19 3.73 7.86 2.64
CA ALA A 19 2.54 7.34 3.30
C ALA A 19 1.26 7.80 2.58
N GLU A 20 1.21 9.06 2.15
CA GLU A 20 0.07 9.59 1.39
C GLU A 20 -0.13 8.85 0.06
N ALA A 21 0.96 8.59 -0.67
CA ALA A 21 0.93 7.83 -1.91
C ALA A 21 0.50 6.37 -1.70
N ALA A 22 0.97 5.71 -0.62
CA ALA A 22 0.54 4.37 -0.25
C ALA A 22 -0.98 4.32 0.01
N ARG A 23 -1.50 5.26 0.81
CA ARG A 23 -2.95 5.39 1.07
C ARG A 23 -3.76 5.66 -0.19
N ALA A 24 -3.28 6.55 -1.05
CA ALA A 24 -3.97 6.86 -2.30
C ALA A 24 -4.05 5.63 -3.22
N THR A 25 -2.96 4.86 -3.29
CA THR A 25 -2.89 3.63 -4.06
C THR A 25 -3.85 2.57 -3.51
N GLY A 26 -3.82 2.32 -2.20
CA GLY A 26 -4.73 1.37 -1.55
C GLY A 26 -6.20 1.71 -1.77
N ARG A 27 -6.58 2.97 -1.58
CA ARG A 27 -7.94 3.46 -1.86
C ARG A 27 -8.37 3.23 -3.31
N GLU A 28 -7.50 3.49 -4.27
CA GLU A 28 -7.83 3.32 -5.69
C GLU A 28 -7.94 1.84 -6.07
N LEU A 29 -7.09 0.97 -5.50
CA LEU A 29 -7.18 -0.48 -5.68
C LEU A 29 -8.50 -1.02 -5.12
N ALA A 30 -8.89 -0.58 -3.92
CA ALA A 30 -10.18 -0.93 -3.32
C ALA A 30 -11.36 -0.41 -4.16
N ARG A 31 -11.30 0.84 -4.63
CA ARG A 31 -12.34 1.44 -5.50
C ARG A 31 -12.53 0.65 -6.79
N ARG A 32 -11.47 0.07 -7.34
CA ARG A 32 -11.49 -0.78 -8.54
C ARG A 32 -11.88 -2.24 -8.25
N GLY A 33 -12.13 -2.61 -7.01
CA GLY A 33 -12.44 -3.98 -6.61
C GLY A 33 -11.27 -4.94 -6.81
N LEU A 34 -10.03 -4.43 -6.76
CA LEU A 34 -8.82 -5.23 -6.91
C LEU A 34 -8.36 -5.68 -5.53
N ALA A 35 -8.15 -6.97 -5.36
CA ALA A 35 -7.56 -7.49 -4.13
C ALA A 35 -6.05 -7.23 -4.11
N THR A 36 -5.54 -6.72 -3.00
CA THR A 36 -4.12 -6.44 -2.80
C THR A 36 -3.42 -7.63 -2.17
N VAL A 37 -2.23 -7.96 -2.67
CA VAL A 37 -1.33 -8.97 -2.11
C VAL A 37 -0.05 -8.24 -1.70
N TYR A 38 0.36 -8.37 -0.45
CA TYR A 38 1.60 -7.79 0.08
C TYR A 38 2.15 -8.69 1.18
N GLY A 39 3.35 -8.39 1.70
CA GLY A 39 4.07 -9.23 2.67
C GLY A 39 3.38 -9.42 4.04
N GLY A 40 2.19 -8.87 4.27
CA GLY A 40 1.39 -9.10 5.48
C GLY A 40 1.92 -8.45 6.76
N SER A 41 2.91 -7.56 6.65
CA SER A 41 3.44 -6.84 7.81
C SER A 41 2.63 -5.57 8.09
N ASN A 42 2.44 -5.22 9.37
CA ASN A 42 1.76 -3.99 9.81
C ASN A 42 2.77 -2.89 10.20
N VAL A 43 3.82 -2.72 9.41
CA VAL A 43 4.91 -1.76 9.68
C VAL A 43 5.22 -0.93 8.44
N GLY A 44 5.81 0.25 8.65
CA GLY A 44 6.23 1.13 7.56
C GLY A 44 5.10 1.56 6.66
N LEU A 45 5.34 1.53 5.35
CA LEU A 45 4.36 1.90 4.34
C LEU A 45 3.30 0.81 4.11
N MET A 46 3.53 -0.42 4.55
CA MET A 46 2.56 -1.52 4.41
C MET A 46 1.28 -1.28 5.20
N ARG A 47 1.37 -0.58 6.34
CA ARG A 47 0.19 -0.25 7.15
C ARG A 47 -0.70 0.84 6.53
N GLU A 48 -0.17 1.53 5.53
CA GLU A 48 -0.82 2.65 4.87
C GLU A 48 -1.61 2.22 3.63
N LEU A 49 -1.55 0.93 3.26
CA LEU A 49 -2.23 0.35 2.10
C LEU A 49 -3.67 -0.03 2.41
#